data_AF-A0A3A0DT28-F1
#
_entry.id   AF-A0A3A0DT28-F1
#
_cell.length_a   1.000
_cell.length_b   1.000
_cell.length_c   1.000
_cell.angle_alpha   90.00
_cell.angle_beta   90.00
_cell.angle_gamma   90.00
#
_symmetry.space_group_name_H-M   'P 1'
#
loop_
_entity.id
_entity.type
_entity.pdbx_description
1 polymer ?
#
loop_
_entity_poly.entity_id
_entity_poly.type
_entity_poly.pdbx_seq_one_letter_code
_entity_poly.pdbx_strand_id
1 'polypeptide(L)'
;MALGAGLLAAWPFAAAGAAEESAPSTKTVAGLEWRTDYSAAYRAAKQHQRMLLINMTCAGSQQQAVEQYIARNPTLQAKLEQVERLRLPVDAAITVGGKSQRLLSFPAFSHLQGGPGFVMIDLRHEGQPYYGAVVSALPYASGKYYRWNPQHLSVMLDLPPGTITQRTMIWAVRIHPERPQSTYGMHHPTLAAGAAQHSTYQASIGVQGHQNFESRYHQLSGAAGGSVSEVVAESWPGQNMIDSCLDCVDSWRHSSGHWRGVSRRHRAFAFDIRRGRNGIWYGTGLFAD
;
A
#
# COMPACT_ATOMS: atom_id res chain seq x y z
N MET A 1 -39.18 -2.81 1.83
CA MET A 1 -38.58 -3.48 2.99
C MET A 1 -37.10 -3.15 3.02
N ALA A 2 -36.67 -2.36 4.00
CA ALA A 2 -35.30 -1.90 4.15
C ALA A 2 -34.57 -2.77 5.17
N LEU A 3 -33.41 -3.31 4.79
CA LEU A 3 -32.42 -3.99 5.63
C LEU A 3 -31.07 -3.75 4.91
N GLY A 4 -29.97 -3.28 5.50
CA GLY A 4 -29.66 -2.79 6.83
C GLY A 4 -28.21 -2.28 6.73
N ALA A 5 -27.97 -1.04 7.11
CA ALA A 5 -26.65 -0.43 7.10
C ALA A 5 -25.86 -0.93 8.31
N GLY A 6 -24.77 -1.67 8.08
CA GLY A 6 -23.85 -2.11 9.13
C GLY A 6 -23.00 -0.93 9.62
N LEU A 7 -23.29 -0.44 10.82
CA LEU A 7 -22.38 0.44 11.57
C LEU A 7 -21.09 -0.33 11.89
N LEU A 8 -19.95 0.16 11.39
CA LEU A 8 -18.64 -0.18 11.95
C LEU A 8 -18.48 0.60 13.26
N ALA A 9 -18.58 -0.10 14.38
CA ALA A 9 -18.38 0.48 15.70
C ALA A 9 -16.93 0.90 15.89
N ALA A 10 -16.71 2.19 16.18
CA ALA A 10 -15.47 2.68 16.74
C ALA A 10 -15.34 2.19 18.19
N TRP A 11 -14.25 1.50 18.52
CA TRP A 11 -13.98 1.05 19.89
C TRP A 11 -13.21 2.11 20.69
N PRO A 12 -13.68 2.49 21.89
CA PRO A 12 -12.92 3.36 22.78
C PRO A 12 -11.92 2.52 23.58
N PHE A 13 -10.64 2.92 23.60
CA PHE A 13 -9.67 2.43 24.57
C PHE A 13 -9.61 3.39 25.76
N ALA A 14 -9.93 2.90 26.96
CA ALA A 14 -9.57 3.53 28.22
C ALA A 14 -8.56 2.62 28.95
N ALA A 15 -7.52 3.23 29.53
CA ALA A 15 -6.34 2.57 30.09
C ALA A 15 -6.34 2.53 31.63
N ALA A 16 -5.80 1.44 32.18
CA ALA A 16 -5.18 1.29 33.51
C ALA A 16 -4.45 -0.07 33.49
N GLY A 17 -3.26 -0.33 34.03
CA GLY A 17 -2.31 0.38 34.89
C GLY A 17 -1.03 -0.49 35.06
N ALA A 18 -0.14 -0.05 35.96
CA ALA A 18 1.13 -0.64 36.42
C ALA A 18 2.38 -0.46 35.52
N ALA A 19 3.32 0.32 36.04
CA ALA A 19 4.65 0.56 35.48
C ALA A 19 5.60 -0.56 35.92
N GLU A 20 5.82 -1.54 35.04
CA GLU A 20 7.08 -2.27 35.00
C GLU A 20 8.14 -1.34 34.41
N GLU A 21 9.37 -1.42 34.93
CA GLU A 21 10.52 -0.64 34.48
C GLU A 21 10.78 -0.93 32.99
N SER A 22 10.17 -0.11 32.14
CA SER A 22 9.99 -0.39 30.73
C SER A 22 11.33 -0.23 30.02
N ALA A 23 11.76 -1.28 29.31
CA ALA A 23 12.82 -1.20 28.31
C ALA A 23 12.69 0.07 27.46
N PRO A 24 13.80 0.67 26.99
CA PRO A 24 13.77 1.93 26.27
C PRO A 24 12.74 1.88 25.13
N SER A 25 11.79 2.82 25.17
CA SER A 25 10.66 2.92 24.23
C SER A 25 11.09 3.36 22.82
N THR A 26 12.38 3.65 22.64
CA THR A 26 13.02 3.99 21.38
C THR A 26 14.40 3.34 21.24
N LYS A 27 14.86 3.19 19.99
CA LYS A 27 16.20 2.73 19.63
C LYS A 27 16.70 3.50 18.41
N THR A 28 17.96 3.91 18.44
CA THR A 28 18.62 4.51 17.27
C THR A 28 19.09 3.43 16.30
N VAL A 29 18.65 3.51 15.04
CA VAL A 29 19.06 2.62 13.96
C VAL A 29 19.30 3.43 12.71
N ALA A 30 20.45 3.23 12.07
CA ALA A 30 20.84 3.92 10.84
C ALA A 30 20.75 5.47 10.94
N GLY A 31 21.09 6.01 12.12
CA GLY A 31 21.05 7.45 12.40
C GLY A 31 19.66 8.01 12.74
N LEU A 32 18.61 7.18 12.76
CA LEU A 32 17.24 7.60 13.05
C LEU A 32 16.72 6.97 14.34
N GLU A 33 15.88 7.70 15.07
CA GLU A 33 15.15 7.16 16.22
C GLU A 33 13.94 6.35 15.75
N TRP A 34 13.81 5.11 16.24
CA TRP A 34 12.69 4.20 16.02
C TRP A 34 12.03 3.88 17.35
N ARG A 35 10.71 3.99 17.44
CA ARG A 35 9.95 3.49 18.59
C ARG A 35 9.96 1.96 18.62
N THR A 36 9.83 1.39 19.80
CA THR A 36 9.80 -0.07 20.04
C THR A 36 8.49 -0.53 20.69
N ASP A 37 7.58 0.40 21.00
CA ASP A 37 6.24 0.13 21.52
C ASP A 37 5.19 0.50 20.46
N TYR A 38 4.35 -0.49 20.09
CA TYR A 38 3.32 -0.32 19.07
C TYR A 38 2.28 0.73 19.46
N SER A 39 1.78 0.68 20.69
CA SER A 39 0.71 1.55 21.19
C SER A 39 1.17 3.00 21.31
N ALA A 40 2.41 3.23 21.74
CA ALA A 40 3.04 4.54 21.79
C ALA A 40 3.27 5.10 20.38
N ALA A 41 3.79 4.28 19.45
CA ALA A 41 4.00 4.71 18.07
C ALA A 41 2.70 5.03 17.32
N TYR A 42 1.67 4.22 17.50
CA TYR A 42 0.35 4.45 16.92
C TYR A 42 -0.28 5.75 17.46
N ARG A 43 -0.23 5.97 18.78
CA ARG A 43 -0.72 7.21 19.39
C ARG A 43 0.05 8.44 18.90
N ALA A 44 1.37 8.36 18.82
CA ALA A 44 2.20 9.44 18.29
C ALA A 44 1.84 9.76 16.83
N ALA A 45 1.69 8.73 15.99
CA ALA A 45 1.33 8.90 14.57
C ALA A 45 -0.03 9.57 14.40
N LYS A 46 -1.01 9.15 15.20
CA LYS A 46 -2.34 9.76 15.23
C LYS A 46 -2.29 11.21 15.71
N GLN A 47 -1.58 11.48 16.81
CA GLN A 47 -1.48 12.83 17.39
C GLN A 47 -0.77 13.80 16.43
N HIS A 48 0.26 13.34 15.73
CA HIS A 48 1.02 14.15 14.78
C HIS A 48 0.41 14.18 13.37
N GLN A 49 -0.70 13.46 13.14
CA GLN A 49 -1.32 13.26 11.82
C GLN A 49 -0.30 12.81 10.75
N ARG A 50 0.52 11.82 11.10
CA ARG A 50 1.56 11.24 10.23
C ARG A 50 1.24 9.79 9.92
N MET A 51 1.73 9.29 8.78
CA MET A 51 1.72 7.84 8.55
C MET A 51 2.64 7.14 9.55
N LEU A 52 2.30 5.90 9.91
CA LEU A 52 3.13 5.04 10.75
C LEU A 52 3.81 4.00 9.86
N LEU A 53 5.14 4.08 9.74
CA LEU A 53 5.98 3.06 9.13
C LEU A 53 6.41 2.05 10.19
N ILE A 54 6.13 0.78 9.94
CA ILE A 54 6.49 -0.35 10.80
C ILE A 54 7.53 -1.19 10.07
N ASN A 55 8.70 -1.37 10.68
CA ASN A 55 9.71 -2.32 10.26
C ASN A 55 9.62 -3.57 11.15
N MET A 56 9.14 -4.67 10.56
CA MET A 56 9.10 -5.99 11.17
C MET A 56 10.42 -6.70 10.89
N THR A 57 11.16 -7.01 11.95
CA THR A 57 12.58 -7.37 11.84
C THR A 57 12.82 -8.83 12.19
N CYS A 58 13.79 -9.44 11.53
CA CYS A 58 14.42 -10.66 11.96
C CYS A 58 15.94 -10.43 12.02
N ALA A 59 16.66 -11.23 12.81
CA ALA A 59 18.11 -11.25 12.71
C ALA A 59 18.53 -11.74 11.32
N GLY A 60 19.58 -11.15 10.75
CA GLY A 60 20.14 -11.61 9.47
C GLY A 60 20.72 -10.51 8.58
N SER A 61 21.38 -10.95 7.50
CA SER A 61 22.06 -10.08 6.53
C SER A 61 21.12 -9.13 5.80
N GLN A 62 19.88 -9.56 5.52
CA GLN A 62 18.87 -8.71 4.89
C GLN A 62 18.57 -7.46 5.73
N GLN A 63 18.33 -7.63 7.04
CA GLN A 63 18.03 -6.52 7.94
C GLN A 63 19.23 -5.56 8.06
N GLN A 64 20.46 -6.10 8.12
CA GLN A 64 21.68 -5.30 8.12
C GLN A 64 21.85 -4.51 6.81
N ALA A 65 21.55 -5.12 5.65
CA ALA A 65 21.63 -4.46 4.35
C ALA A 65 20.64 -3.28 4.25
N VAL A 66 19.43 -3.43 4.82
CA VAL A 66 18.46 -2.33 4.90
C VAL A 66 18.99 -1.18 5.74
N GLU A 67 19.57 -1.48 6.91
CA GLU A 67 20.12 -0.46 7.81
C GLU A 67 21.30 0.29 7.17
N GLN A 68 22.21 -0.43 6.53
CA GLN A 68 23.31 0.18 5.79
C GLN A 68 22.80 1.04 4.63
N TYR A 69 21.76 0.60 3.92
CA TYR A 69 21.15 1.37 2.85
C TYR A 69 20.53 2.68 3.36
N ILE A 70 19.77 2.63 4.47
CA ILE A 70 19.20 3.83 5.11
C ILE A 70 20.32 4.76 5.57
N ALA A 71 21.34 4.25 6.26
CA ALA A 71 22.43 5.05 6.81
C ALA A 71 23.22 5.81 5.72
N ARG A 72 23.33 5.22 4.52
CA ARG A 72 24.05 5.80 3.37
C ARG A 72 23.19 6.67 2.45
N ASN A 73 21.90 6.83 2.73
CA ASN A 73 20.98 7.53 1.85
C ASN A 73 20.27 8.68 2.57
N PRO A 74 20.87 9.89 2.58
CA PRO A 74 20.30 11.06 3.25
C PRO A 74 18.89 11.44 2.74
N THR A 75 18.65 11.28 1.43
CA THR A 75 17.33 11.54 0.83
C THR A 75 16.27 10.60 1.40
N LEU A 76 16.60 9.32 1.61
CA LEU A 76 15.70 8.38 2.27
C LEU A 76 15.52 8.71 3.76
N GLN A 77 16.58 9.11 4.47
CA GLN A 77 16.47 9.54 5.87
C GLN A 77 15.51 10.73 6.02
N ALA A 78 15.64 11.75 5.16
CA ALA A 78 14.74 12.91 5.15
C ALA A 78 13.27 12.51 4.91
N LYS A 79 13.00 11.49 4.08
CA LYS A 79 11.64 10.95 3.91
C LYS A 79 11.17 10.19 5.15
N LEU A 80 12.05 9.40 5.76
CA LEU A 80 11.75 8.65 6.97
C LEU A 80 11.44 9.57 8.15
N GLU A 81 12.01 10.77 8.21
CA GLU A 81 11.68 11.80 9.21
C GLU A 81 10.24 12.32 9.12
N GLN A 82 9.60 12.22 7.94
CA GLN A 82 8.23 12.66 7.69
C GLN A 82 7.16 11.66 8.15
N VAL A 83 7.56 10.47 8.58
CA VAL A 83 6.66 9.43 9.11
C VAL A 83 7.03 9.08 10.55
N GLU A 84 6.07 8.61 11.33
CA GLU A 84 6.41 7.94 12.58
C GLU A 84 7.01 6.56 12.28
N ARG A 85 8.01 6.16 13.07
CA ARG A 85 8.81 4.96 12.82
C ARG A 85 8.70 4.01 13.99
N LEU A 86 8.23 2.80 13.74
CA LEU A 86 8.15 1.71 14.69
C LEU A 86 9.01 0.55 14.21
N ARG A 87 9.76 -0.05 15.12
CA ARG A 87 10.58 -1.22 14.86
C ARG A 87 10.26 -2.31 15.87
N LEU A 88 9.87 -3.48 15.37
CA LEU A 88 9.48 -4.62 16.18
C LEU A 88 10.11 -5.91 15.61
N PRO A 89 10.45 -6.91 16.43
CA PRO A 89 10.76 -8.24 15.92
C PRO A 89 9.49 -8.94 15.39
N VAL A 90 9.63 -9.91 14.48
CA VAL A 90 8.51 -10.64 13.84
C VAL A 90 7.60 -11.41 14.80
N ASP A 91 8.08 -11.71 16.01
CA ASP A 91 7.37 -12.37 17.09
C ASP A 91 6.75 -11.38 18.10
N ALA A 92 6.94 -10.07 17.91
CA ALA A 92 6.41 -9.06 18.81
C ALA A 92 4.90 -9.23 19.04
N ALA A 93 4.54 -9.31 20.31
CA ALA A 93 3.16 -9.37 20.75
C ALA A 93 2.67 -7.99 21.21
N ILE A 94 1.38 -7.74 20.97
CA ILE A 94 0.66 -6.57 21.47
C ILE A 94 -0.52 -7.05 22.31
N THR A 95 -0.94 -6.21 23.25
CA THR A 95 -2.11 -6.49 24.09
C THR A 95 -3.37 -5.91 23.46
N VAL A 96 -4.34 -6.76 23.12
CA VAL A 96 -5.65 -6.36 22.59
C VAL A 96 -6.74 -7.02 23.43
N GLY A 97 -7.61 -6.21 24.05
CA GLY A 97 -8.66 -6.71 24.94
C GLY A 97 -8.10 -7.54 26.11
N GLY A 98 -6.95 -7.14 26.65
CA GLY A 98 -6.26 -7.85 27.74
C GLY A 98 -5.56 -9.15 27.33
N LYS A 99 -5.57 -9.52 26.05
CA LYS A 99 -4.88 -10.72 25.53
C LYS A 99 -3.64 -10.34 24.75
N SER A 100 -2.53 -11.01 25.05
CA SER A 100 -1.31 -10.93 24.26
C SER A 100 -1.50 -11.67 22.93
N GLN A 101 -1.27 -10.98 21.83
CA GLN A 101 -1.38 -11.53 20.48
C GLN A 101 -0.25 -11.00 19.60
N ARG A 102 0.39 -11.89 18.84
CA ARG A 102 1.44 -11.53 17.87
C ARG A 102 0.91 -10.52 16.85
N LEU A 103 1.60 -9.39 16.64
CA LEU A 103 1.16 -8.34 15.72
C LEU A 103 0.94 -8.87 14.29
N LEU A 104 1.83 -9.75 13.81
CA LEU A 104 1.72 -10.35 12.48
C LEU A 104 0.57 -11.35 12.32
N SER A 105 -0.13 -11.76 13.38
CA SER A 105 -1.30 -12.63 13.25
C SER A 105 -2.59 -11.86 12.93
N PHE A 106 -2.58 -10.53 13.03
CA PHE A 106 -3.75 -9.73 12.64
C PHE A 106 -3.91 -9.71 11.11
N PRO A 107 -5.14 -9.86 10.56
CA PRO A 107 -5.38 -9.89 9.11
C PRO A 107 -4.82 -8.69 8.34
N ALA A 108 -4.76 -7.52 8.97
CA ALA A 108 -4.20 -6.30 8.38
C ALA A 108 -2.72 -6.44 7.94
N PHE A 109 -1.96 -7.35 8.57
CA PHE A 109 -0.55 -7.60 8.26
C PHE A 109 -0.32 -8.83 7.37
N SER A 110 -1.38 -9.45 6.86
CA SER A 110 -1.30 -10.68 6.05
C SER A 110 -0.43 -10.53 4.79
N HIS A 111 -0.28 -9.30 4.27
CA HIS A 111 0.58 -9.00 3.12
C HIS A 111 2.08 -9.16 3.39
N LEU A 112 2.51 -9.23 4.66
CA LEU A 112 3.87 -9.63 5.02
C LEU A 112 4.07 -11.16 5.03
N GLN A 113 3.01 -11.94 4.83
CA GLN A 113 3.04 -13.40 4.80
C GLN A 113 3.66 -14.01 6.08
N GLY A 114 3.45 -13.34 7.21
CA GLY A 114 3.95 -13.75 8.52
C GLY A 114 5.45 -13.53 8.77
N GLY A 115 6.17 -12.92 7.81
CA GLY A 115 7.61 -12.69 7.86
C GLY A 115 8.02 -11.22 8.10
N PRO A 116 9.34 -10.93 8.03
CA PRO A 116 9.88 -9.59 8.16
C PRO A 116 9.61 -8.73 6.92
N GLY A 117 9.64 -7.41 7.10
CA GLY A 117 9.38 -6.45 6.04
C GLY A 117 8.86 -5.10 6.56
N PHE A 118 8.46 -4.24 5.63
CA PHE A 118 7.87 -2.94 5.95
C PHE A 118 6.36 -2.93 5.76
N VAL A 119 5.65 -2.26 6.65
CA VAL A 119 4.22 -1.97 6.54
C VAL A 119 3.99 -0.50 6.84
N MET A 120 3.02 0.11 6.17
CA MET A 120 2.62 1.49 6.46
C MET A 120 1.13 1.57 6.77
N ILE A 121 0.81 2.27 7.86
CA ILE A 121 -0.56 2.58 8.27
C ILE A 121 -0.82 4.06 8.04
N ASP A 122 -1.97 4.38 7.43
CA ASP A 122 -2.36 5.77 7.25
C ASP A 122 -3.01 6.32 8.52
N LEU A 123 -2.34 7.24 9.20
CA LEU A 123 -2.90 8.02 10.31
C LEU A 123 -2.82 9.52 10.02
N ARG A 124 -2.66 9.87 8.73
CA ARG A 124 -2.52 11.24 8.24
C ARG A 124 -3.82 11.79 7.66
N HIS A 125 -4.58 10.96 6.97
CA HIS A 125 -5.73 11.41 6.18
C HIS A 125 -7.05 11.08 6.87
N GLU A 126 -7.31 11.73 8.01
CA GLU A 126 -8.56 11.56 8.76
C GLU A 126 -9.80 11.79 7.88
N GLY A 127 -10.84 10.98 8.07
CA GLY A 127 -12.06 11.00 7.27
C GLY A 127 -11.98 10.25 5.93
N GLN A 128 -10.80 9.78 5.51
CA GLN A 128 -10.67 8.94 4.32
C GLN A 128 -10.96 7.46 4.61
N PRO A 129 -11.47 6.67 3.64
CA PRO A 129 -11.80 5.25 3.84
C PRO A 129 -10.61 4.36 4.23
N TYR A 130 -9.38 4.81 3.99
CA TYR A 130 -8.15 4.10 4.31
C TYR A 130 -7.46 4.61 5.59
N TYR A 131 -8.06 5.57 6.30
CA TYR A 131 -7.54 6.02 7.60
C TYR A 131 -7.59 4.90 8.64
N GLY A 132 -6.50 4.74 9.39
CA GLY A 132 -6.29 3.66 10.35
C GLY A 132 -5.98 2.30 9.72
N ALA A 133 -5.97 2.19 8.39
CA ALA A 133 -5.71 0.93 7.69
C ALA A 133 -4.24 0.80 7.25
N VAL A 134 -3.82 -0.44 7.04
CA VAL A 134 -2.58 -0.74 6.33
C VAL A 134 -2.75 -0.36 4.85
N VAL A 135 -1.89 0.53 4.36
CA VAL A 135 -1.94 1.11 3.00
C VAL A 135 -0.73 0.74 2.15
N SER A 136 0.29 0.11 2.71
CA SER A 136 1.42 -0.47 1.96
C SER A 136 2.06 -1.60 2.75
N ALA A 137 2.57 -2.60 2.05
CA ALA A 137 3.33 -3.70 2.63
C ALA A 137 4.41 -4.17 1.65
N LEU A 138 5.64 -4.37 2.15
CA LEU A 138 6.79 -4.86 1.42
C LEU A 138 7.46 -5.97 2.24
N PRO A 139 7.11 -7.25 2.02
CA PRO A 139 7.82 -8.35 2.65
C PRO A 139 9.28 -8.39 2.19
N TYR A 140 10.20 -8.88 3.02
CA TYR A 140 11.56 -9.20 2.56
C TYR A 140 11.60 -10.53 1.79
N ALA A 141 10.63 -11.41 2.03
CA ALA A 141 10.48 -12.64 1.27
C ALA A 141 10.14 -12.34 -0.20
N SER A 142 10.89 -12.95 -1.12
CA SER A 142 10.60 -12.88 -2.55
C SER A 142 9.35 -13.68 -2.90
N GLY A 143 8.58 -13.17 -3.87
CA GLY A 143 7.41 -13.84 -4.44
C GLY A 143 7.74 -14.55 -5.76
N LYS A 144 6.75 -14.76 -6.61
CA LYS A 144 6.98 -15.27 -7.98
C LYS A 144 7.76 -14.27 -8.81
N TYR A 145 7.28 -13.02 -8.86
CA TYR A 145 7.88 -11.89 -9.59
C TYR A 145 8.50 -10.87 -8.65
N TYR A 146 7.94 -10.71 -7.46
CA TYR A 146 8.45 -9.80 -6.46
C TYR A 146 9.84 -10.23 -5.96
N ARG A 147 10.80 -9.30 -5.97
CA ARG A 147 12.12 -9.48 -5.37
C ARG A 147 12.35 -8.31 -4.43
N TRP A 148 12.74 -8.58 -3.19
CA TRP A 148 13.07 -7.50 -2.26
C TRP A 148 14.25 -6.67 -2.78
N ASN A 149 14.11 -5.35 -2.67
CA ASN A 149 15.18 -4.40 -2.92
C ASN A 149 15.00 -3.19 -1.96
N PRO A 150 16.03 -2.75 -1.22
CA PRO A 150 15.95 -1.57 -0.36
C PRO A 150 15.46 -0.28 -1.05
N GLN A 151 15.70 -0.11 -2.36
CA GLN A 151 15.17 1.04 -3.12
C GLN A 151 13.63 1.09 -3.11
N HIS A 152 12.96 -0.05 -2.96
CA HIS A 152 11.48 -0.13 -2.91
C HIS A 152 10.89 0.67 -1.74
N LEU A 153 11.64 0.80 -0.63
CA LEU A 153 11.22 1.59 0.53
C LEU A 153 11.07 3.08 0.15
N SER A 154 12.01 3.63 -0.61
CA SER A 154 11.95 5.03 -1.07
C SER A 154 10.72 5.27 -1.96
N VAL A 155 10.43 4.33 -2.86
CA VAL A 155 9.25 4.42 -3.75
C VAL A 155 7.95 4.34 -2.94
N MET A 156 7.88 3.45 -1.96
CA MET A 156 6.71 3.29 -1.09
C MET A 156 6.36 4.58 -0.31
N LEU A 157 7.36 5.29 0.19
CA LEU A 157 7.19 6.54 0.93
C LEU A 157 6.64 7.68 0.05
N ASP A 158 6.92 7.65 -1.26
CA ASP A 158 6.49 8.70 -2.22
C ASP A 158 5.13 8.43 -2.86
N LEU A 159 4.49 7.29 -2.58
CA LEU A 159 3.21 6.95 -3.22
C LEU A 159 2.12 7.94 -2.75
N PRO A 160 1.19 8.32 -3.66
CA PRO A 160 0.05 9.15 -3.28
C PRO A 160 -0.87 8.42 -2.29
N PRO A 161 -1.67 9.15 -1.50
CA PRO A 161 -2.61 8.54 -0.57
C PRO A 161 -3.64 7.68 -1.30
N GLY A 162 -4.07 6.59 -0.67
CA GLY A 162 -4.97 5.61 -1.26
C GLY A 162 -4.99 4.30 -0.48
N THR A 163 -5.86 3.38 -0.89
CA THR A 163 -5.92 2.03 -0.32
C THR A 163 -4.65 1.24 -0.63
N ILE A 164 -4.46 0.11 0.06
CA ILE A 164 -3.33 -0.77 -0.24
C ILE A 164 -3.33 -1.26 -1.69
N THR A 165 -4.51 -1.55 -2.27
CA THR A 165 -4.62 -2.01 -3.66
C THR A 165 -4.20 -0.93 -4.66
N GLN A 166 -4.63 0.31 -4.46
CA GLN A 166 -4.24 1.45 -5.29
C GLN A 166 -2.73 1.69 -5.19
N ARG A 167 -2.22 1.78 -3.96
CA ARG A 167 -0.80 2.07 -3.70
C ARG A 167 0.12 0.97 -4.20
N THR A 168 -0.22 -0.30 -4.02
CA THR A 168 0.59 -1.43 -4.53
C THR A 168 0.63 -1.46 -6.06
N MET A 169 -0.47 -1.13 -6.74
CA MET A 169 -0.47 -1.04 -8.21
C MET A 169 0.40 0.14 -8.70
N ILE A 170 0.27 1.32 -8.10
CA ILE A 170 1.12 2.49 -8.42
C ILE A 170 2.59 2.18 -8.14
N TRP A 171 2.88 1.51 -7.03
CA TRP A 171 4.21 1.07 -6.66
C TRP A 171 4.81 0.13 -7.72
N ALA A 172 4.06 -0.87 -8.19
CA ALA A 172 4.50 -1.79 -9.23
C ALA A 172 4.88 -1.07 -10.53
N VAL A 173 4.09 -0.06 -10.94
CA VAL A 173 4.42 0.80 -12.09
C VAL A 173 5.73 1.56 -11.84
N ARG A 174 5.89 2.17 -10.66
CA ARG A 174 7.07 3.01 -10.33
C ARG A 174 8.38 2.23 -10.20
N ILE A 175 8.33 0.96 -9.81
CA ILE A 175 9.53 0.13 -9.70
C ILE A 175 9.88 -0.63 -10.99
N HIS A 176 9.04 -0.53 -12.02
CA HIS A 176 9.30 -1.20 -13.30
C HIS A 176 10.64 -0.72 -13.90
N PRO A 177 11.49 -1.63 -14.43
CA PRO A 177 12.84 -1.29 -14.90
C PRO A 177 12.90 -0.17 -15.95
N GLU A 178 11.89 -0.09 -16.82
CA GLU A 178 11.79 0.94 -17.87
C GLU A 178 11.29 2.31 -17.38
N ARG A 179 10.99 2.46 -16.08
CA ARG A 179 10.60 3.73 -15.45
C ARG A 179 9.44 4.46 -16.19
N PRO A 180 8.28 3.80 -16.38
CA PRO A 180 7.12 4.42 -17.02
C PRO A 180 6.68 5.71 -16.31
N GLN A 181 6.18 6.67 -17.08
CA GLN A 181 5.93 8.04 -16.60
C GLN A 181 4.48 8.31 -16.14
N SER A 182 3.58 7.34 -16.25
CA SER A 182 2.14 7.55 -16.02
C SER A 182 1.74 7.91 -14.58
N THR A 183 2.62 7.71 -13.60
CA THR A 183 2.34 7.97 -12.18
C THR A 183 2.95 9.27 -11.64
N TYR A 184 3.47 10.13 -12.52
CA TYR A 184 4.08 11.42 -12.16
C TYR A 184 3.18 12.64 -12.39
N GLY A 185 1.94 12.41 -12.83
CA GLY A 185 0.87 13.42 -12.84
C GLY A 185 0.19 13.58 -11.48
N MET A 186 -0.99 14.17 -11.46
CA MET A 186 -1.84 14.24 -10.28
C MET A 186 -2.57 12.91 -10.05
N HIS A 187 -2.47 12.34 -8.85
CA HIS A 187 -3.35 11.24 -8.47
C HIS A 187 -4.78 11.77 -8.26
N HIS A 188 -5.72 11.41 -9.14
CA HIS A 188 -7.03 12.07 -9.20
C HIS A 188 -8.11 11.26 -8.46
N PRO A 189 -8.80 11.82 -7.45
CA PRO A 189 -9.77 11.09 -6.64
C PRO A 189 -10.89 10.41 -7.44
N THR A 190 -11.49 11.11 -8.41
CA THR A 190 -12.55 10.53 -9.26
C THR A 190 -12.04 9.41 -10.16
N LEU A 191 -10.79 9.50 -10.65
CA LEU A 191 -10.20 8.42 -11.43
C LEU A 191 -9.89 7.23 -10.50
N ALA A 192 -9.43 7.48 -9.28
CA ALA A 192 -9.17 6.42 -8.30
C ALA A 192 -10.45 5.67 -7.91
N ALA A 193 -11.57 6.39 -7.76
CA ALA A 193 -12.88 5.78 -7.57
C ALA A 193 -13.32 4.97 -8.80
N GLY A 194 -13.13 5.51 -10.01
CA GLY A 194 -13.45 4.82 -11.27
C GLY A 194 -12.63 3.54 -11.48
N ALA A 195 -11.32 3.58 -11.22
CA ALA A 195 -10.44 2.43 -11.29
C ALA A 195 -10.86 1.36 -10.27
N ALA A 196 -11.19 1.76 -9.04
CA ALA A 196 -11.66 0.85 -8.01
C ALA A 196 -13.01 0.20 -8.34
N GLN A 197 -13.95 0.98 -8.88
CA GLN A 197 -15.23 0.47 -9.33
C GLN A 197 -15.05 -0.56 -10.45
N HIS A 198 -14.21 -0.27 -11.45
CA HIS A 198 -14.03 -1.17 -12.59
C HIS A 198 -13.23 -2.42 -12.24
N SER A 199 -12.17 -2.31 -11.42
CA SER A 199 -11.48 -3.50 -10.88
C SER A 199 -12.43 -4.38 -10.07
N THR A 200 -13.32 -3.77 -9.27
CA THR A 200 -14.34 -4.51 -8.50
C THR A 200 -15.33 -5.21 -9.42
N TYR A 201 -15.78 -4.53 -10.48
CA TYR A 201 -16.68 -5.09 -11.47
C TYR A 201 -16.06 -6.29 -12.19
N GLN A 202 -14.85 -6.14 -12.74
CA GLN A 202 -14.10 -7.23 -13.38
C GLN A 202 -13.95 -8.44 -12.44
N ALA A 203 -13.57 -8.19 -11.18
CA ALA A 203 -13.44 -9.23 -10.15
C ALA A 203 -14.77 -9.92 -9.81
N SER A 204 -15.89 -9.20 -9.88
CA SER A 204 -17.23 -9.75 -9.59
C SER A 204 -17.74 -10.67 -10.68
N ILE A 205 -17.42 -10.38 -11.95
CA ILE A 205 -17.83 -11.18 -13.12
C ILE A 205 -16.76 -12.21 -13.52
N GLY A 206 -15.53 -12.07 -13.01
CA GLY A 206 -14.41 -12.96 -13.31
C GLY A 206 -13.83 -12.76 -14.71
N VAL A 207 -13.98 -11.57 -15.30
CA VAL A 207 -13.60 -11.29 -16.70
C VAL A 207 -12.89 -9.94 -16.79
N GLN A 208 -11.70 -9.92 -17.38
CA GLN A 208 -10.97 -8.69 -17.75
C GLN A 208 -11.59 -8.04 -19.00
N GLY A 209 -11.57 -6.70 -19.06
CA GLY A 209 -11.92 -5.97 -20.29
C GLY A 209 -12.37 -4.53 -20.06
N HIS A 210 -12.81 -3.88 -21.14
CA HIS A 210 -13.27 -2.48 -21.15
C HIS A 210 -14.80 -2.37 -21.03
N GLN A 211 -15.45 -3.31 -20.34
CA GLN A 211 -16.91 -3.38 -20.29
C GLN A 211 -17.49 -2.05 -19.81
N ASN A 212 -18.48 -1.50 -20.52
CA ASN A 212 -19.13 -0.22 -20.20
C ASN A 212 -18.17 1.00 -20.13
N PHE A 213 -16.99 0.94 -20.77
CA PHE A 213 -16.04 2.06 -20.72
C PHE A 213 -16.59 3.33 -21.37
N GLU A 214 -17.36 3.23 -22.47
CA GLU A 214 -17.98 4.41 -23.11
C GLU A 214 -18.86 5.21 -22.14
N SER A 215 -19.70 4.54 -21.35
CA SER A 215 -20.52 5.18 -20.34
C SER A 215 -19.69 5.83 -19.23
N ARG A 216 -18.61 5.18 -18.79
CA ARG A 216 -17.68 5.74 -17.80
C ARG A 216 -16.84 6.89 -18.36
N TYR A 217 -16.50 6.85 -19.65
CA TYR A 217 -15.60 7.79 -20.30
C TYR A 217 -16.09 9.22 -20.17
N HIS A 218 -17.38 9.48 -20.43
CA HIS A 218 -17.94 10.84 -20.33
C HIS A 218 -17.89 11.37 -18.90
N GLN A 219 -18.26 10.56 -17.91
CA GLN A 219 -18.22 10.94 -16.50
C GLN A 219 -16.79 11.23 -16.04
N LEU A 220 -15.85 10.32 -16.34
CA LEU A 220 -14.46 10.45 -15.92
C LEU A 220 -13.77 11.62 -16.63
N SER A 221 -14.04 11.81 -17.92
CA SER A 221 -13.46 12.91 -18.70
C SER A 221 -13.97 14.27 -18.25
N GLY A 222 -15.26 14.39 -17.93
CA GLY A 222 -15.82 15.61 -17.35
C GLY A 222 -15.19 15.95 -16.00
N ALA A 223 -14.98 14.95 -15.13
CA ALA A 223 -14.39 15.15 -13.81
C ALA A 223 -12.88 15.47 -13.86
N ALA A 224 -12.12 14.83 -14.76
CA ALA A 224 -10.70 15.09 -14.93
C ALA A 224 -10.41 16.32 -15.80
N GLY A 225 -11.43 16.86 -16.48
CA GLY A 225 -11.33 18.00 -17.38
C GLY A 225 -10.53 17.70 -18.63
N GLY A 226 -10.64 16.49 -19.20
CA GLY A 226 -9.86 16.04 -20.35
C GLY A 226 -10.17 14.59 -20.73
N SER A 227 -9.72 14.15 -21.91
CA SER A 227 -9.99 12.80 -22.40
C SER A 227 -9.35 11.74 -21.51
N VAL A 228 -10.14 10.73 -21.13
CA VAL A 228 -9.67 9.60 -20.31
C VAL A 228 -9.35 8.37 -21.16
N SER A 229 -8.25 7.68 -20.84
CA SER A 229 -7.93 6.36 -21.38
C SER A 229 -7.82 5.31 -20.27
N GLU A 230 -8.03 4.04 -20.63
CA GLU A 230 -8.06 2.92 -19.70
C GLU A 230 -7.12 1.81 -20.15
N VAL A 231 -6.43 1.20 -19.19
CA VAL A 231 -5.72 -0.07 -19.35
C VAL A 231 -6.23 -1.05 -18.31
N VAL A 232 -6.40 -2.31 -18.72
CA VAL A 232 -6.90 -3.38 -17.84
C VAL A 232 -6.06 -4.64 -18.02
N ALA A 233 -5.85 -5.38 -16.94
CA ALA A 233 -5.15 -6.65 -16.95
C ALA A 233 -5.72 -7.57 -15.87
N GLU A 234 -5.50 -8.86 -16.01
CA GLU A 234 -5.71 -9.83 -14.95
C GLU A 234 -4.41 -10.58 -14.65
N SER A 235 -4.30 -11.08 -13.42
CA SER A 235 -3.17 -11.88 -12.98
C SER A 235 -3.39 -13.37 -13.24
N TRP A 236 -2.34 -14.19 -13.12
CA TRP A 236 -2.55 -15.64 -13.03
C TRP A 236 -3.21 -16.06 -11.70
N PRO A 237 -3.92 -17.21 -11.66
CA PRO A 237 -4.46 -17.79 -10.44
C PRO A 237 -3.38 -18.05 -9.37
N GLY A 238 -3.77 -17.97 -8.10
CA GLY A 238 -2.93 -18.36 -6.95
C GLY A 238 -1.85 -17.35 -6.54
N GLN A 239 -1.82 -16.16 -7.15
CA GLN A 239 -0.87 -15.12 -6.81
C GLN A 239 -1.32 -14.26 -5.62
N ASN A 240 -0.35 -13.75 -4.86
CA ASN A 240 -0.58 -12.68 -3.90
C ASN A 240 -0.67 -11.31 -4.61
N MET A 241 -1.21 -10.31 -3.92
CA MET A 241 -1.46 -8.97 -4.49
C MET A 241 -0.20 -8.30 -5.09
N ILE A 242 0.97 -8.44 -4.45
CA ILE A 242 2.20 -7.78 -4.91
C ILE A 242 2.66 -8.40 -6.21
N ASP A 243 2.72 -9.73 -6.27
CA ASP A 243 3.04 -10.45 -7.50
C ASP A 243 2.03 -10.13 -8.61
N SER A 244 0.74 -10.08 -8.29
CA SER A 244 -0.31 -9.75 -9.26
C SER A 244 -0.22 -8.33 -9.81
N CYS A 245 0.20 -7.35 -9.01
CA CYS A 245 0.44 -5.99 -9.52
C CYS A 245 1.62 -5.98 -10.49
N LEU A 246 2.71 -6.69 -10.18
CA LEU A 246 3.87 -6.81 -11.08
C LEU A 246 3.50 -7.52 -12.39
N ASP A 247 2.74 -8.60 -12.31
CA ASP A 247 2.23 -9.37 -13.46
C ASP A 247 1.32 -8.53 -14.37
N CYS A 248 0.45 -7.70 -13.78
CA CYS A 248 -0.39 -6.77 -14.54
C CYS A 248 0.45 -5.73 -15.30
N VAL A 249 1.46 -5.14 -14.65
CA VAL A 249 2.34 -4.16 -15.29
C VAL A 249 3.16 -4.78 -16.41
N ASP A 250 3.68 -5.99 -16.19
CA ASP A 250 4.40 -6.75 -17.22
C ASP A 250 3.48 -7.13 -18.40
N SER A 251 2.23 -7.49 -18.12
CA SER A 251 1.22 -7.75 -19.16
C SER A 251 0.93 -6.51 -20.00
N TRP A 252 0.79 -5.33 -19.37
CA TRP A 252 0.65 -4.06 -20.11
C TRP A 252 1.89 -3.74 -20.92
N ARG A 253 3.09 -4.05 -20.41
CA ARG A 253 4.35 -3.84 -21.12
C ARG A 253 4.46 -4.68 -22.40
N HIS A 254 3.84 -5.85 -22.46
CA HIS A 254 3.83 -6.71 -23.65
C HIS A 254 2.76 -6.32 -24.70
N SER A 255 1.92 -5.32 -24.41
CA SER A 255 0.94 -4.78 -25.37
C SER A 255 1.32 -3.35 -25.76
N SER A 256 1.61 -3.11 -27.03
CA SER A 256 1.98 -1.77 -27.52
C SER A 256 0.90 -0.71 -27.24
N GLY A 257 -0.37 -1.10 -27.31
CA GLY A 257 -1.52 -0.24 -26.98
C GLY A 257 -1.55 0.13 -25.50
N HIS A 258 -1.46 -0.85 -24.61
CA HIS A 258 -1.45 -0.59 -23.17
C HIS A 258 -0.19 0.15 -22.73
N TRP A 259 0.98 -0.26 -23.24
CA TRP A 259 2.25 0.36 -22.89
C TRP A 259 2.32 1.81 -23.33
N ARG A 260 1.65 2.21 -24.42
CA ARG A 260 1.56 3.62 -24.81
C ARG A 260 0.89 4.48 -23.74
N GLY A 261 -0.13 3.97 -23.05
CA GLY A 261 -0.74 4.64 -21.89
C GLY A 261 0.19 4.61 -20.68
N VAL A 262 0.65 3.42 -20.28
CA VAL A 262 1.44 3.28 -19.05
C VAL A 262 2.79 4.02 -19.11
N SER A 263 3.47 4.02 -20.26
CA SER A 263 4.83 4.58 -20.39
C SER A 263 4.87 6.11 -20.41
N ARG A 264 3.81 6.77 -20.86
CA ARG A 264 3.78 8.22 -21.09
C ARG A 264 3.40 8.98 -19.84
N ARG A 265 3.76 10.26 -19.82
CA ARG A 265 3.34 11.18 -18.77
C ARG A 265 1.91 11.62 -19.04
N HIS A 266 1.11 11.70 -17.98
CA HIS A 266 -0.27 12.19 -18.01
C HIS A 266 -0.46 13.34 -17.03
N ARG A 267 -1.46 14.20 -17.29
CA ARG A 267 -1.82 15.27 -16.33
C ARG A 267 -2.39 14.66 -15.06
N ALA A 268 -3.26 13.67 -15.18
CA ALA A 268 -3.87 12.98 -14.06
C ALA A 268 -3.89 11.46 -14.26
N PHE A 269 -3.83 10.71 -13.16
CA PHE A 269 -3.82 9.25 -13.21
C PHE A 269 -4.50 8.63 -11.99
N ALA A 270 -4.90 7.37 -12.11
CA ALA A 270 -5.17 6.50 -10.97
C ALA A 270 -5.06 5.02 -11.35
N PHE A 271 -4.91 4.18 -10.34
CA PHE A 271 -4.88 2.72 -10.49
C PHE A 271 -5.62 2.05 -9.34
N ASP A 272 -6.20 0.88 -9.57
CA ASP A 272 -6.63 -0.06 -8.51
C ASP A 272 -6.49 -1.52 -8.99
N ILE A 273 -6.58 -2.46 -8.05
CA ILE A 273 -6.65 -3.90 -8.34
C ILE A 273 -7.60 -4.59 -7.36
N ARG A 274 -8.35 -5.60 -7.80
CA ARG A 274 -9.24 -6.39 -6.94
C ARG A 274 -9.17 -7.88 -7.21
N ARG A 275 -9.25 -8.67 -6.14
CA ARG A 275 -9.28 -10.13 -6.23
C ARG A 275 -10.70 -10.63 -6.46
N GLY A 276 -10.91 -11.40 -7.51
CA GLY A 276 -12.14 -12.17 -7.75
C GLY A 276 -12.23 -13.41 -6.87
N ARG A 277 -13.44 -13.98 -6.80
CA ARG A 277 -13.68 -15.23 -6.04
C ARG A 277 -12.94 -16.44 -6.62
N ASN A 278 -12.62 -16.39 -7.91
CA ASN A 278 -11.77 -17.34 -8.62
C ASN A 278 -10.28 -17.24 -8.26
N GLY A 279 -9.90 -16.32 -7.36
CA GLY A 279 -8.52 -16.16 -6.90
C GLY A 279 -7.61 -15.39 -7.85
N ILE A 280 -8.15 -14.86 -8.95
CA ILE A 280 -7.46 -13.98 -9.92
C ILE A 280 -7.61 -12.52 -9.49
N TRP A 281 -6.61 -11.69 -9.78
CA TRP A 281 -6.66 -10.25 -9.54
C TRP A 281 -6.88 -9.48 -10.84
N TYR A 282 -7.69 -8.42 -10.79
CA TYR A 282 -8.11 -7.60 -11.92
C TYR A 282 -7.68 -6.16 -11.72
N GLY A 283 -6.72 -5.69 -12.51
CA GLY A 283 -6.11 -4.37 -12.45
C GLY A 283 -6.72 -3.40 -13.44
N THR A 284 -6.91 -2.15 -13.02
CA THR A 284 -7.35 -1.04 -13.86
C THR A 284 -6.41 0.14 -13.68
N GLY A 285 -5.95 0.74 -14.77
CA GLY A 285 -5.28 2.04 -14.82
C GLY A 285 -6.09 3.03 -15.64
N LEU A 286 -6.24 4.26 -15.13
CA LEU A 286 -6.94 5.35 -15.80
C LEU A 286 -6.01 6.56 -15.91
N PHE A 287 -6.03 7.21 -17.07
CA PHE A 287 -5.17 8.35 -17.38
C PHE A 287 -5.98 9.47 -18.03
N ALA A 288 -5.71 10.72 -17.66
CA ALA A 288 -6.32 11.89 -18.26
C ALA A 288 -5.26 12.93 -18.67
N ASP A 289 -5.45 13.49 -19.85
CA ASP A 289 -4.62 14.56 -20.43
C ASP A 289 -5.40 15.86 -20.57
#